data_AF-A0AAD9SUZ9-F1
#
_entry.id   AF-A0AAD9SUZ9-F1
#
_cell.length_a   1.000
_cell.length_b   1.000
_cell.length_c   1.000
_cell.angle_alpha   90.00
_cell.angle_beta   90.00
_cell.angle_gamma   90.00
#
_symmetry.space_group_name_H-M   'P 1'
#
loop_
_entity.id
_entity.type
_entity.pdbx_description
1 polymer ?
#
loop_
_entity_poly.entity_id
_entity_poly.type
_entity_poly.pdbx_seq_one_letter_code
_entity_poly.pdbx_strand_id
1 'polypeptide(L)'
;MHLDGARLWEAATAGARKLREIGECFDSIQMYLAKGIGAPIGSVVTGTNAFVKRANSAGKFLGGSVRASGVFAGPGRVAIEDIFLLWQVINSEQPLIYPLK
;
A
#
# COMPACT_ATOMS: atom_id res chain seq x y z
N MET A 1 9.58 -6.74 14.64
CA MET A 1 8.59 -5.67 14.89
C MET A 1 7.63 -5.56 13.71
N HIS A 2 6.32 -5.48 13.98
CA HIS A 2 5.27 -5.25 12.97
C HIS A 2 4.75 -3.82 13.09
N LEU A 3 4.48 -3.16 11.96
CA LEU A 3 3.85 -1.84 11.92
C LEU A 3 2.39 -1.94 11.44
N ASP A 4 1.48 -1.42 12.25
CA ASP A 4 0.12 -1.07 11.80
C ASP A 4 0.18 0.26 11.03
N GLY A 5 0.17 0.17 9.71
CA GLY A 5 0.22 1.27 8.77
C GLY A 5 -1.16 1.69 8.25
N ALA A 6 -2.22 1.63 9.07
CA ALA A 6 -3.57 2.04 8.64
C ALA A 6 -3.67 3.47 8.08
N ARG A 7 -2.74 4.37 8.46
CA ARG A 7 -2.60 5.74 7.93
C ARG A 7 -1.17 6.05 7.44
N LEU A 8 -0.46 5.03 6.98
CA LEU A 8 0.94 5.17 6.59
C LEU A 8 1.11 6.03 5.32
N TRP A 9 0.12 6.02 4.42
CA TRP A 9 0.11 6.86 3.23
C TRP A 9 0.10 8.34 3.60
N GLU A 10 -0.77 8.72 4.53
CA GLU A 10 -0.93 10.08 5.04
C GLU A 10 0.30 10.55 5.82
N ALA A 11 0.92 9.67 6.60
CA ALA A 11 2.18 9.97 7.26
C ALA A 11 3.32 10.22 6.25
N ALA A 12 3.37 9.43 5.17
CA ALA A 12 4.34 9.61 4.10
C ALA A 12 4.11 10.90 3.31
N THR A 13 2.86 11.27 3.02
CA THR A 13 2.54 12.53 2.34
C THR A 13 2.72 13.76 3.23
N ALA A 14 2.52 13.64 4.55
CA ALA A 14 2.83 14.72 5.50
C ALA A 14 4.34 14.99 5.67
N GLY A 15 5.20 14.23 4.99
CA GLY A 15 6.65 14.44 5.02
C GLY A 15 7.34 13.81 6.22
N ALA A 16 6.71 12.86 6.92
CA ALA A 16 7.33 12.20 8.07
C ALA A 16 8.64 11.48 7.65
N ARG A 17 8.56 10.57 6.67
CA ARG A 17 9.67 9.86 6.00
C ARG A 17 9.17 9.22 4.70
N LYS A 18 10.08 8.83 3.80
CA LYS A 18 9.73 8.02 2.61
C LYS A 18 9.25 6.62 3.06
N LEU A 19 8.28 6.04 2.34
CA LEU A 19 7.77 4.69 2.63
C LEU A 19 8.87 3.62 2.73
N ARG A 20 9.91 3.73 1.89
CA ARG A 20 11.06 2.82 1.91
C ARG A 20 11.83 2.90 3.22
N GLU A 21 12.09 4.11 3.71
CA GLU A 21 12.84 4.33 4.95
C GLU A 21 12.05 3.83 6.17
N ILE A 22 10.72 4.01 6.15
CA ILE A 22 9.84 3.41 7.16
C ILE A 22 9.89 1.88 7.04
N GLY A 23 9.84 1.35 5.81
CA GLY A 23 9.98 -0.08 5.50
C GLY A 23 11.22 -0.73 6.08
N GLU A 24 12.34 -0.02 6.11
CA GLU A 24 13.63 -0.52 6.63
C GLU A 24 13.63 -0.64 8.17
N CYS A 25 12.71 0.02 8.87
CA CYS A 25 12.61 -0.03 10.34
C CYS A 25 11.76 -1.19 10.88
N PHE A 26 11.03 -1.92 10.03
CA PHE A 26 10.08 -2.95 10.45
C PHE A 26 10.23 -4.25 9.65
N ASP A 27 9.97 -5.39 10.29
CA ASP A 27 10.03 -6.71 9.62
C ASP A 27 8.82 -6.97 8.73
N SER A 28 7.71 -6.32 9.05
CA SER A 28 6.45 -6.40 8.30
C SER A 28 5.59 -5.18 8.54
N ILE A 29 4.79 -4.82 7.54
CA ILE A 29 3.92 -3.65 7.57
C ILE A 29 2.56 -4.05 7.01
N GLN A 30 1.48 -3.68 7.71
CA GLN A 30 0.13 -3.69 7.15
C GLN A 30 -0.20 -2.30 6.63
N MET A 31 -0.74 -2.17 5.41
CA MET A 31 -1.15 -0.90 4.84
C MET A 31 -2.61 -0.99 4.38
N TYR A 32 -3.46 -0.07 4.83
CA TYR A 32 -4.84 -0.02 4.39
C TYR A 32 -4.98 0.74 3.07
N LEU A 33 -5.85 0.26 2.18
CA LEU A 33 -6.22 0.95 0.95
C LEU A 33 -7.55 1.70 1.11
N ALA A 34 -8.40 1.27 2.06
CA ALA A 34 -9.74 1.81 2.28
C ALA A 34 -9.81 3.05 3.21
N LYS A 35 -8.76 3.87 3.22
CA LYS A 35 -8.62 5.03 4.11
C LYS A 35 -8.31 6.28 3.28
N GLY A 36 -7.34 7.11 3.66
CA GLY A 36 -7.07 8.38 2.96
C GLY A 36 -6.56 8.24 1.53
N ILE A 37 -6.11 7.05 1.12
CA ILE A 37 -5.73 6.77 -0.27
C ILE A 37 -6.94 6.52 -1.19
N GLY A 38 -8.15 6.33 -0.66
CA GLY A 38 -9.39 6.40 -1.45
C GLY A 38 -9.84 5.13 -2.18
N ALA A 39 -9.23 3.95 -1.93
CA ALA A 39 -9.80 2.70 -2.44
C ALA A 39 -11.10 2.35 -1.68
N PRO A 40 -12.06 1.63 -2.28
CA PRO A 40 -13.31 1.27 -1.61
C PRO A 40 -13.12 0.20 -0.52
N ILE A 41 -12.19 -0.72 -0.73
CA ILE A 41 -11.90 -1.82 0.19
C ILE A 41 -10.45 -2.28 -0.02
N GLY A 42 -9.88 -2.90 1.01
CA GLY A 42 -8.65 -3.65 0.90
C GLY A 42 -7.56 -3.18 1.85
N SER A 43 -6.62 -4.08 2.09
CA SER A 43 -5.34 -3.81 2.74
C SER A 43 -4.31 -4.74 2.15
N VAL A 44 -3.04 -4.36 2.27
CA VAL A 44 -1.90 -5.17 1.85
C VAL A 44 -0.99 -5.38 3.05
N VAL A 45 -0.27 -6.50 3.04
CA VAL A 45 0.78 -6.75 4.02
C VAL A 45 2.09 -6.97 3.29
N THR A 46 3.16 -6.36 3.79
CA THR A 46 4.52 -6.47 3.24
C THR A 46 5.45 -7.04 4.31
N GLY A 47 6.55 -7.65 3.86
CA GLY A 47 7.53 -8.31 4.72
C GLY A 47 8.31 -9.34 3.91
N THR A 48 9.02 -10.24 4.60
CA THR A 48 9.76 -11.31 3.92
C THR A 48 8.85 -12.26 3.13
N ASN A 49 9.38 -12.92 2.11
CA ASN A 49 8.63 -13.93 1.35
C ASN A 49 8.05 -15.04 2.25
N ALA A 50 8.79 -15.47 3.27
CA ALA A 50 8.32 -16.46 4.24
C ALA A 50 7.15 -15.91 5.09
N PHE A 51 7.21 -14.64 5.49
CA PHE A 51 6.13 -13.97 6.20
C PHE A 51 4.88 -13.85 5.32
N VAL A 52 5.00 -13.33 4.09
CA VAL A 52 3.85 -13.15 3.18
C VAL A 52 3.18 -14.48 2.84
N LYS A 53 3.94 -15.56 2.63
CA LYS A 53 3.37 -16.90 2.44
C LYS A 53 2.53 -17.35 3.64
N ARG A 54 3.04 -17.17 4.87
CA ARG A 54 2.29 -17.50 6.09
C ARG A 54 1.05 -16.62 6.28
N ALA A 55 1.17 -15.31 6.04
CA ALA A 55 0.07 -14.37 6.13
C ALA A 55 -1.06 -14.72 5.13
N ASN A 56 -0.72 -15.09 3.90
CA ASN A 56 -1.70 -15.55 2.91
C ASN A 56 -2.39 -16.85 3.35
N SER A 57 -1.65 -17.82 3.88
CA SER A 57 -2.24 -19.07 4.40
C SER A 57 -3.19 -18.80 5.57
N ALA A 58 -2.81 -17.94 6.50
CA ALA A 58 -3.67 -17.51 7.60
C ALA A 58 -4.91 -16.78 7.10
N GLY A 59 -4.75 -15.86 6.14
CA GLY A 59 -5.87 -15.14 5.52
C GLY A 59 -6.86 -16.08 4.82
N LYS A 60 -6.38 -17.13 4.15
CA LYS A 60 -7.23 -18.18 3.57
C LYS A 60 -8.04 -18.92 4.65
N PHE A 61 -7.40 -19.32 5.73
CA PHE A 61 -8.05 -20.01 6.84
C PHE A 61 -9.14 -19.14 7.51
N LEU A 62 -8.88 -17.84 7.62
CA LEU A 62 -9.82 -16.85 8.18
C LEU A 62 -10.93 -16.42 7.19
N GLY A 63 -10.98 -16.99 5.99
CA GLY A 63 -12.00 -16.65 4.98
C GLY A 63 -11.72 -15.42 4.12
N GLY A 64 -10.50 -14.86 4.17
CA GLY A 64 -10.07 -13.73 3.34
C GLY A 64 -9.76 -14.06 1.89
N SER A 65 -9.89 -15.33 1.48
CA SER A 65 -9.66 -15.74 0.09
C SER A 65 -10.87 -15.43 -0.80
N VAL A 66 -10.74 -14.41 -1.65
CA VAL A 66 -11.76 -14.07 -2.66
C VAL A 66 -11.39 -14.70 -4.00
N ARG A 67 -12.34 -15.35 -4.68
CA ARG A 67 -12.10 -15.94 -6.02
C ARG A 67 -11.87 -14.88 -7.10
N ALA A 68 -12.72 -13.85 -7.16
CA ALA A 68 -12.63 -12.75 -8.11
C ALA A 68 -11.97 -11.51 -7.49
N SER A 69 -10.78 -11.67 -6.90
CA SER A 69 -10.07 -10.61 -6.17
C SER A 69 -9.70 -9.39 -7.04
N GLY A 70 -9.65 -9.54 -8.37
CA GLY A 70 -9.38 -8.45 -9.31
C GLY A 70 -10.35 -7.27 -9.20
N VAL A 71 -11.62 -7.52 -8.87
CA VAL A 71 -12.64 -6.46 -8.66
C VAL A 71 -12.26 -5.55 -7.49
N PHE A 72 -11.51 -6.06 -6.51
CA PHE A 72 -11.01 -5.30 -5.37
C PHE A 72 -9.60 -4.75 -5.60
N ALA A 73 -8.73 -5.55 -6.24
CA ALA A 73 -7.35 -5.17 -6.51
C ALA A 73 -7.24 -4.03 -7.53
N GLY A 74 -8.14 -3.96 -8.52
CA GLY A 74 -8.16 -2.89 -9.54
C GLY A 74 -8.31 -1.50 -8.93
N PRO A 75 -9.38 -1.21 -8.17
CA PRO A 75 -9.54 0.06 -7.48
C PRO A 75 -8.40 0.36 -6.49
N GLY A 76 -7.87 -0.65 -5.81
CA GLY A 76 -6.71 -0.51 -4.92
C GLY A 76 -5.43 -0.08 -5.66
N ARG A 77 -5.22 -0.60 -6.87
CA ARG A 77 -4.11 -0.20 -7.74
C ARG A 77 -4.26 1.25 -8.22
N VAL A 78 -5.44 1.62 -8.70
CA VAL A 78 -5.75 3.00 -9.13
C VAL A 78 -5.52 3.97 -7.97
N ALA A 79 -5.92 3.64 -6.75
CA ALA A 79 -5.66 4.45 -5.57
C ALA A 79 -4.16 4.67 -5.32
N ILE A 80 -3.32 3.65 -5.52
CA ILE A 80 -1.86 3.80 -5.35
C ILE A 80 -1.25 4.62 -6.50
N GLU A 81 -1.58 4.31 -7.74
CA GLU A 81 -0.99 4.92 -8.93
C GLU A 81 -1.44 6.39 -9.10
N ASP A 82 -2.74 6.66 -9.00
CA ASP A 82 -3.30 7.96 -9.38
C ASP A 82 -3.45 8.91 -8.19
N ILE A 83 -3.61 8.40 -6.97
CA ILE A 83 -3.74 9.27 -5.78
C ILE A 83 -2.39 9.44 -5.10
N PHE A 84 -1.69 8.35 -4.78
CA PHE A 84 -0.43 8.45 -4.04
C PHE A 84 0.77 8.80 -4.92
N LEU A 85 1.02 8.07 -6.01
CA LEU A 85 2.21 8.31 -6.85
C LEU A 85 2.09 9.62 -7.65
N LEU A 86 0.92 9.93 -8.23
CA LEU A 86 0.72 11.22 -8.88
C LEU A 86 0.90 12.39 -7.90
N TRP A 87 0.39 12.27 -6.67
CA TRP A 87 0.62 13.28 -5.63
C TRP A 87 2.11 13.48 -5.35
N GLN A 88 2.88 12.38 -5.22
CA GLN A 88 4.32 12.49 -5.02
C GLN A 88 5.02 13.21 -6.18
N VAL A 89 4.61 12.94 -7.42
CA VAL A 89 5.19 13.58 -8.60
C VAL A 89 4.87 15.07 -8.63
N ILE A 90 3.61 15.45 -8.43
CA ILE A 90 3.17 16.87 -8.40
C ILE A 90 3.89 17.65 -7.30
N ASN A 91 4.13 17.02 -6.15
CA ASN A 91 4.74 17.66 -4.98
C ASN A 91 6.26 17.43 -4.89
N SER A 92 6.88 16.83 -5.90
CA SER A 92 8.33 16.73 -6.01
C SER A 92 8.86 17.87 -6.87
N GLU A 93 9.99 18.47 -6.48
CA GLU A 93 10.70 19.47 -7.31
C GLU A 93 11.33 18.87 -8.59
N GLN A 94 11.06 17.60 -8.91
CA GLN A 94 11.59 16.91 -10.09
C GLN A 94 10.54 16.85 -11.22
N PRO A 95 10.89 17.25 -12.45
CA PRO A 95 9.94 17.27 -13.56
C PRO A 95 9.50 15.85 -13.98
N LEU A 96 8.25 15.70 -14.43
CA LEU A 96 7.71 14.45 -15.01
C LEU A 96 8.64 13.96 -16.13
N ILE A 97 9.31 12.81 -15.93
CA ILE A 97 10.12 12.15 -16.97
C ILE A 97 9.24 11.28 -17.90
N TYR A 98 7.96 11.07 -17.58
CA TYR A 98 7.06 10.25 -18.41
C TYR A 98 5.74 10.97 -18.71
N PRO A 99 5.30 11.04 -19.98
CA PRO A 99 3.96 11.47 -20.32
C PRO A 99 2.96 10.40 -19.86
N LEU A 100 1.95 10.82 -19.10
CA LEU A 100 0.75 10.03 -18.84
C LEU A 100 0.09 9.74 -20.20
N LYS A 101 0.03 8.47 -20.59
CA LYS A 101 -0.79 7.99 -21.71
C LYS A 101 -2.09 7.45 -21.17
#